data_AF-A0A5P8NFB7-F1
#
_entry.id   AF-A0A5P8NFB7-F1
#
_cell.length_a   1.000
_cell.length_b   1.000
_cell.length_c   1.000
_cell.angle_alpha   90.00
_cell.angle_beta   90.00
_cell.angle_gamma   90.00
#
_symmetry.space_group_name_H-M   'P 1'
#
loop_
_entity.id
_entity.type
_entity.pdbx_description
1 polymer ?
#
loop_
_entity_poly.entity_id
_entity_poly.type
_entity_poly.pdbx_seq_one_letter_code
_entity_poly.pdbx_strand_id
1 'polypeptide(L)' 'MLANSEIDVWSINAPDFIHGVSFSDHRSYWDLGYKAYMITDTSFLRNKYYHTLEDTIDTLDFTKMKEVVKGVYGVVMN' A
#
# COMPACT_ATOMS: atom_id res chain seq x y z
N MET A 1 1.13 23.98 -5.00
CA MET A 1 -0.12 23.20 -5.20
C MET A 1 0.10 21.86 -4.54
N LEU A 2 -0.81 21.41 -3.67
CA LEU A 2 -0.74 20.04 -3.17
C LEU A 2 -0.83 19.10 -4.36
N ALA A 3 0.05 18.10 -4.41
CA ALA A 3 0.06 17.15 -5.51
C ALA A 3 -1.20 16.29 -5.39
N ASN A 4 -2.29 16.69 -6.04
CA ASN A 4 -3.52 15.90 -6.08
C ASN A 4 -3.20 14.59 -6.80
N SER A 5 -3.28 13.48 -6.08
CA SER A 5 -3.19 12.13 -6.62
C SER A 5 -4.48 11.78 -7.36
N GLU A 6 -4.34 11.12 -8.50
CA GLU A 6 -5.46 10.64 -9.33
C GLU A 6 -5.73 9.14 -9.17
N ILE A 7 -5.06 8.47 -8.21
CA ILE A 7 -5.26 7.04 -8.01
C ILE A 7 -6.63 6.75 -7.41
N ASP A 8 -7.32 5.73 -7.92
CA ASP A 8 -8.54 5.22 -7.30
C ASP A 8 -8.20 4.52 -5.99
N VAL A 9 -8.85 4.94 -4.89
CA VAL A 9 -8.54 4.48 -3.54
C VAL A 9 -9.79 3.92 -2.88
N TRP A 10 -9.63 2.72 -2.32
CA TRP A 10 -10.61 2.08 -1.48
C TRP A 10 -9.99 1.90 -0.10
N SER A 11 -10.78 2.12 0.96
CA SER A 11 -10.32 1.98 2.34
C SER A 11 -11.24 1.07 3.13
N ILE A 12 -10.65 0.39 4.10
CA ILE A 12 -11.36 -0.50 5.02
C ILE A 12 -10.71 -0.43 6.39
N ASN A 13 -11.53 -0.43 7.44
CA ASN A 13 -11.11 -0.72 8.80
C ASN A 13 -11.60 -2.12 9.13
N ALA A 14 -10.68 -3.05 9.39
CA ALA A 14 -10.98 -4.47 9.55
C ALA A 14 -10.18 -5.06 10.72
N PRO A 15 -10.70 -6.11 11.39
CA PRO A 15 -9.93 -6.87 12.37
C PRO A 15 -8.67 -7.50 11.76
N ASP A 16 -7.62 -7.62 12.56
CA ASP A 16 -6.31 -8.15 12.17
C ASP A 16 -6.32 -9.64 11.78
N PHE A 17 -7.32 -10.40 12.27
CA PHE A 17 -7.54 -11.81 11.92
C PHE A 17 -8.09 -12.00 10.50
N ILE A 18 -8.55 -10.94 9.83
CA ILE A 18 -8.95 -11.03 8.42
C ILE A 18 -7.68 -11.18 7.58
N HIS A 19 -7.68 -12.21 6.72
CA HIS A 19 -6.55 -12.53 5.86
C HIS A 19 -6.08 -11.31 5.06
N GLY A 20 -4.77 -11.04 5.08
CA GLY A 20 -4.16 -9.92 4.37
C GLY A 20 -4.17 -8.58 5.12
N VAL A 21 -5.00 -8.40 6.14
CA VAL A 21 -5.09 -7.12 6.88
C VAL A 21 -3.83 -6.84 7.70
N SER A 22 -3.20 -7.89 8.21
CA SER A 22 -2.05 -7.80 9.13
C SER A 22 -0.73 -8.31 8.53
N PHE A 23 -0.64 -8.39 7.19
CA PHE A 23 0.47 -9.06 6.49
C PHE A 23 1.67 -8.16 6.16
N SER A 24 1.77 -6.98 6.78
CA SER A 24 2.89 -6.07 6.59
C SER A 24 3.25 -5.37 7.90
N ASP A 25 4.31 -4.56 7.88
CA ASP A 25 4.97 -4.02 9.07
C ASP A 25 4.06 -3.14 9.94
N HIS A 26 3.01 -2.54 9.37
CA HIS A 26 2.03 -1.75 10.11
C HIS A 26 1.40 -2.52 11.28
N ARG A 27 1.33 -3.86 11.20
CA ARG A 27 0.90 -4.72 12.30
C ARG A 27 1.77 -4.54 13.55
N SER A 28 3.10 -4.51 13.38
CA SER A 28 4.04 -4.34 14.49
C SER A 28 3.86 -2.98 15.19
N TYR A 29 3.44 -1.95 14.45
CA TYR A 29 3.11 -0.64 15.02
C TYR A 29 1.80 -0.70 15.82
N TRP A 30 0.79 -1.42 15.34
CA TRP A 30 -0.46 -1.64 16.07
C TRP A 30 -0.22 -2.36 17.41
N ASP A 31 0.65 -3.38 17.43
CA ASP A 31 1.01 -4.12 18.66
C ASP A 31 1.63 -3.21 19.75
N LEU A 32 2.22 -2.08 19.33
CA LEU A 32 2.80 -1.06 20.21
C LEU A 32 1.85 0.12 20.48
N GLY A 33 0.60 0.06 20.00
CA GLY A 33 -0.40 1.12 20.18
C GLY A 33 -0.24 2.34 19.27
N TYR A 34 0.62 2.28 18.25
CA TYR A 34 0.77 3.36 17.27
C TYR A 34 -0.30 3.27 16.18
N LYS A 35 -0.75 4.45 15.72
CA LYS A 35 -1.59 4.53 14.51
C LYS A 35 -0.72 4.30 13.29
N ALA A 36 -1.01 3.24 12.53
CA ALA A 36 -0.31 2.90 11.31
C ALA A 36 -1.31 2.47 10.22
N TYR A 37 -0.93 2.70 8.96
CA TYR A 37 -1.72 2.39 7.78
C TYR A 37 -0.89 1.57 6.80
N MET A 38 -1.53 0.61 6.12
CA MET A 38 -0.98 -0.07 4.96
C MET A 38 -1.60 0.49 3.70
N ILE A 39 -0.77 0.97 2.77
CA ILE A 39 -1.18 1.33 1.42
C ILE A 39 -0.67 0.23 0.51
N THR A 40 -1.59 -0.49 -0.16
CA THR A 40 -1.24 -1.63 -0.98
C THR A 40 -2.22 -1.79 -2.13
N ASP A 41 -1.73 -2.34 -3.24
CA ASP A 41 -2.55 -2.86 -4.34
C ASP A 41 -2.99 -4.32 -4.10
N THR A 42 -2.77 -4.85 -2.89
CA THR A 42 -2.96 -6.25 -2.50
C THR A 42 -1.99 -7.23 -3.17
N SER A 43 -0.74 -6.82 -3.44
CA SER A 43 0.37 -7.60 -4.03
C SER A 43 0.20 -9.13 -4.01
N PHE A 44 0.22 -9.80 -2.85
CA PHE A 44 0.12 -11.26 -2.76
C PHE A 44 -1.20 -11.88 -3.29
N LEU A 45 -2.26 -11.09 -3.46
CA LEU A 45 -3.53 -11.49 -4.09
C LEU A 45 -3.57 -11.24 -5.60
N ARG A 46 -2.76 -10.32 -6.13
CA ARG A 46 -2.85 -9.85 -7.53
C ARG A 46 -1.58 -10.06 -8.36
N ASN A 47 -0.42 -10.08 -7.72
CA ASN A 47 0.86 -10.34 -8.35
C ASN A 47 1.09 -11.86 -8.46
N LYS A 48 0.88 -12.39 -9.67
CA LYS A 48 1.15 -13.80 -10.00
C LYS A 48 2.62 -14.22 -9.81
N TYR A 49 3.53 -13.27 -9.72
CA TYR A 49 4.97 -13.49 -9.57
C TYR A 49 5.47 -13.18 -8.15
N TYR A 50 4.58 -12.94 -7.19
CA TYR A 50 4.96 -12.63 -5.82
C TYR A 50 5.93 -13.68 -5.24
N HIS A 51 7.07 -13.21 -4.68
CA HIS A 51 8.16 -14.06 -4.17
C HIS A 51 8.81 -14.99 -5.20
N THR A 52 8.83 -14.60 -6.46
CA THR A 52 9.54 -15.33 -7.53
C THR A 52 10.59 -14.44 -8.20
N LEU A 53 11.41 -15.02 -9.08
CA LEU A 53 12.41 -14.26 -9.84
C LEU A 53 11.77 -13.42 -10.96
N GLU A 54 10.52 -13.74 -11.31
CA GLU A 54 9.71 -13.07 -12.32
C GLU A 54 9.03 -11.80 -11.80
N ASP A 55 9.16 -11.46 -10.52
CA ASP A 55 8.76 -10.17 -9.95
C ASP A 55 9.79 -9.09 -10.34
N THR A 56 9.74 -8.66 -11.60
CA THR A 56 10.73 -7.78 -12.21
C THR A 56 10.20 -6.36 -12.41
N ILE A 57 11.11 -5.43 -12.70
CA ILE A 57 10.75 -4.03 -12.98
C ILE A 57 9.75 -3.89 -14.13
N ASP A 58 9.80 -4.79 -15.11
CA ASP A 58 8.95 -4.79 -16.30
C ASP A 58 7.49 -5.12 -15.97
N THR A 59 7.20 -5.68 -14.79
CA THR A 59 5.83 -5.97 -14.34
C THR A 59 5.18 -4.81 -13.59
N LEU A 60 5.90 -3.72 -13.35
CA LEU A 60 5.44 -2.58 -12.56
C LEU A 60 4.68 -1.54 -13.40
N ASP A 61 3.62 -0.96 -12.82
CA ASP A 61 2.92 0.20 -13.38
C ASP A 61 3.44 1.49 -12.73
N PHE A 62 4.47 2.07 -13.34
CA PHE A 62 5.07 3.32 -12.86
C PHE A 62 4.11 4.52 -12.87
N THR A 63 3.10 4.51 -13.74
CA THR A 63 2.12 5.60 -13.79
C THR A 63 1.29 5.61 -12.52
N LYS A 64 0.82 4.44 -12.06
CA LYS A 64 0.10 4.32 -10.80
C LYS A 64 1.00 4.53 -9.59
N MET A 65 2.22 3.99 -9.59
CA MET A 65 3.17 4.18 -8.47
C MET A 65 3.47 5.67 -8.22
N LYS A 66 3.62 6.46 -9.29
CA LYS A 66 3.78 7.91 -9.21
C LYS A 66 2.61 8.58 -8.48
N GLU A 67 1.37 8.17 -8.75
CA GLU A 67 0.18 8.72 -8.09
C GLU A 67 0.10 8.31 -6.61
N VAL A 68 0.55 7.10 -6.24
CA VAL A 68 0.71 6.72 -4.81
C VAL A 68 1.67 7.67 -4.10
N VAL A 69 2.84 7.92 -4.69
CA VAL A 69 3.85 8.83 -4.11
C VAL A 69 3.30 10.25 -3.93
N LYS A 70 2.61 10.78 -4.94
CA LYS A 70 1.95 12.10 -4.85
C LYS A 70 0.98 12.16 -3.67
N GLY A 71 0.14 11.14 -3.51
CA GLY A 71 -0.86 11.06 -2.44
C GLY A 71 -0.23 11.03 -1.05
N VAL A 72 0.76 10.16 -0.85
CA VAL A 72 1.50 10.05 0.43
C VAL A 72 2.23 11.35 0.75
N TYR A 73 2.92 11.94 -0.23
CA TYR A 73 3.59 13.23 -0.07
C TYR A 73 2.61 14.33 0.37
N GLY A 74 1.43 14.37 -0.26
CA GLY A 74 0.37 15.31 0.12
C GLY A 74 -0.09 15.14 1.57
N VAL A 75 -0.17 13.91 2.09
CA VAL A 75 -0.54 13.67 3.49
C VAL A 75 0.57 14.08 4.47
N VAL A 76 1.84 13.84 4.12
CA VAL A 76 2.99 14.13 5.01
C VAL A 76 3.30 15.62 5.09
N MET A 77 3.09 16.37 4.00
CA MET A 77 3.46 17.78 3.91
C MET A 77 2.33 18.75 4.26
N ASN A 78 1.12 18.25 4.50
CA ASN A 78 -0.01 19.01 5.02
C ASN A 78 -0.03 18.96 6.55
#